data_AF-A0AA85IV14-F1
#
_entry.id   AF-A0AA85IV14-F1
#
_cell.length_a   1.000
_cell.length_b   1.000
_cell.length_c   1.000
_cell.angle_alpha   90.00
_cell.angle_beta   90.00
_cell.angle_gamma   90.00
#
_symmetry.space_group_name_H-M   'P 1'
#
loop_
_entity.id
_entity.type
_entity.pdbx_description
1 polymer ?
#
loop_
_entity_poly.entity_id
_entity_poly.type
_entity_poly.pdbx_seq_one_letter_code
_entity_poly.pdbx_strand_id
1 'polypeptide(L)'
;MLKNISGRIFSLILFFLNGLSMLFGISIISLGVVCIIDHGNMSEVVGSSLYTSGVYILIFLGLIIMTIALCGYIAADKENICLIVSYIFILCLVALLLLIAGIMVLSFRDSLGESARRVMIDTLRNNYGRHGIITDAWNLVQSRLHCCGVDNNGWGVYNGSWWDMITNLDLYETNTKLPESSLFYLFVPHSCCAKKLDGLTGWPTDVYRDTKRCQTWQYGPPNKAYGPHNDAIYYAGCFESLKSYINNYAKAMGALALCAFIVVVSALICAVFLFREAKFKARRKERMINRGNPTL
;
A
#
# COMPACT_ATOMS: atom_id res chain seq x y z
N MET A 1 25.89 -37.98 18.52
CA MET A 1 26.53 -36.69 18.15
C MET A 1 25.89 -36.02 16.95
N LEU A 2 25.74 -36.68 15.79
CA LEU A 2 25.15 -36.09 14.57
C LEU A 2 23.77 -35.43 14.79
N LYS A 3 22.88 -36.05 15.59
CA LYS A 3 21.54 -35.50 15.90
C LYS A 3 21.58 -34.21 16.73
N ASN A 4 22.59 -34.03 17.58
CA ASN A 4 22.82 -32.79 18.35
C ASN A 4 23.43 -31.67 17.50
N ILE A 5 24.18 -32.02 16.45
CA ILE A 5 24.77 -31.05 15.52
C ILE A 5 23.70 -30.48 14.59
N SER A 6 22.81 -31.34 14.08
CA SER A 6 21.71 -30.94 13.20
C SER A 6 20.72 -29.97 13.89
N GLY A 7 20.35 -30.21 15.15
CA GLY A 7 19.47 -29.31 15.91
C GLY A 7 20.04 -27.91 16.09
N ARG A 8 21.33 -27.83 16.45
CA ARG A 8 22.05 -26.55 16.62
C ARG A 8 22.07 -25.73 15.33
N ILE A 9 22.23 -26.37 14.18
CA ILE A 9 22.22 -25.69 12.88
C ILE A 9 20.84 -25.04 12.62
N PHE A 10 19.75 -25.77 12.85
CA PHE A 10 18.40 -25.22 12.64
C PHE A 10 18.07 -24.07 13.58
N SER A 11 18.48 -24.15 14.86
CA SER A 11 18.33 -23.01 15.79
C SER A 11 19.12 -21.79 15.32
N LEU A 12 20.37 -21.97 14.87
CA LEU A 12 21.20 -20.87 14.36
C LEU A 12 20.59 -20.20 13.13
N ILE A 13 20.05 -20.99 12.19
CA ILE A 13 19.35 -20.46 11.01
C ILE A 13 18.12 -19.66 11.44
N LEU A 14 17.31 -20.19 12.37
CA LEU A 14 16.13 -19.48 12.88
C LEU A 14 16.50 -18.18 13.61
N PHE A 15 17.57 -18.18 14.41
CA PHE A 15 18.06 -16.97 15.06
C PHE A 15 18.47 -15.92 14.03
N PHE A 16 19.20 -16.33 12.98
CA PHE A 16 19.61 -15.43 11.91
C PHE A 16 18.42 -14.85 11.13
N LEU A 17 17.48 -15.69 10.70
CA LEU A 17 16.29 -15.26 9.93
C LEU A 17 15.38 -14.32 10.74
N ASN A 18 15.15 -14.63 12.02
CA ASN A 18 14.36 -13.76 12.89
C ASN A 18 15.13 -12.49 13.25
N GLY A 19 16.46 -12.54 13.41
CA GLY A 19 17.29 -11.35 13.58
C GLY A 19 17.19 -10.38 12.40
N LEU A 20 17.26 -10.89 11.17
CA LEU A 20 17.05 -10.08 9.97
C LEU A 20 15.63 -9.49 9.90
N SER A 21 14.61 -10.30 10.20
CA SER A 21 13.22 -9.84 10.23
C SER A 21 13.00 -8.75 11.28
N MET A 22 13.67 -8.87 12.44
CA MET A 22 13.62 -7.88 13.51
C MET A 22 14.23 -6.55 13.07
N LEU A 23 15.41 -6.57 12.45
CA LEU A 23 16.06 -5.37 11.91
C LEU A 23 15.21 -4.70 10.83
N PHE A 24 14.56 -5.50 9.98
CA PHE A 24 13.63 -5.00 8.96
C PHE A 24 12.41 -4.32 9.59
N GLY A 25 11.80 -4.93 10.62
CA GLY A 25 10.69 -4.34 11.37
C GLY A 25 11.07 -3.02 12.05
N ILE A 26 12.24 -2.97 12.69
CA ILE A 26 12.78 -1.73 13.31
C ILE A 26 13.00 -0.65 12.24
N SER A 27 13.54 -1.02 11.08
CA SER A 27 13.78 -0.07 9.98
C SER A 27 12.47 0.53 9.47
N ILE A 28 11.43 -0.29 9.29
CA ILE A 28 10.09 0.16 8.89
C ILE A 28 9.51 1.14 9.92
N ILE A 29 9.55 0.79 11.21
CA ILE A 29 9.03 1.66 12.27
C ILE A 29 9.82 2.98 12.30
N SER A 30 11.15 2.92 12.19
CA SER A 30 12.00 4.10 12.19
C SER A 30 11.67 5.03 11.02
N LEU A 31 11.47 4.49 9.82
CA LEU A 31 11.02 5.26 8.65
C LEU A 31 9.66 5.90 8.91
N GLY A 32 8.71 5.16 9.48
CA GLY A 32 7.40 5.70 9.84
C GLY A 32 7.49 6.85 10.85
N VAL A 33 8.30 6.70 11.90
CA VAL A 33 8.50 7.76 12.91
C VAL A 33 9.16 8.99 12.29
N VAL A 34 10.17 8.82 11.43
CA VAL A 34 10.80 9.94 10.70
C VAL A 34 9.77 10.66 9.83
N CYS A 35 8.89 9.93 9.15
CA CYS A 35 7.78 10.52 8.39
C CYS A 35 6.83 11.34 9.29
N ILE A 36 6.51 10.88 10.50
CA ILE A 36 5.70 11.66 11.46
C ILE A 36 6.42 12.93 11.91
N ILE A 37 7.74 12.89 12.11
CA ILE A 37 8.51 14.05 12.56
C ILE A 37 8.60 15.10 11.44
N ASP A 38 8.83 14.68 10.20
CA ASP A 38 8.93 15.54 9.02
C ASP A 38 7.56 15.95 8.44
N HIS A 39 6.52 15.94 9.28
CA HIS A 39 5.14 16.10 8.83
C HIS A 39 4.94 17.39 8.03
N GLY A 40 5.59 18.49 8.44
CA GLY A 40 5.41 19.82 7.85
C GLY A 40 5.75 19.91 6.36
N ASN A 41 6.74 19.17 5.86
CA ASN A 41 7.17 19.26 4.45
C ASN A 41 6.33 18.35 3.53
N MET A 42 5.74 17.28 4.06
CA MET A 42 5.05 16.26 3.26
C MET A 42 3.52 16.33 3.40
N SER A 43 2.99 16.86 4.51
CA SER A 43 1.54 17.00 4.73
C SER A 43 0.89 18.01 3.80
N GLU A 44 1.61 19.03 3.36
CA GLU A 44 1.11 20.04 2.41
C GLU A 44 0.87 19.45 1.01
N VAL A 45 1.60 18.39 0.64
CA VAL A 45 1.52 17.79 -0.70
C VAL A 45 0.58 16.57 -0.73
N VAL A 46 0.45 15.84 0.38
CA VAL A 46 -0.29 14.56 0.49
C VAL A 46 -1.66 14.71 1.15
N GLY A 47 -1.90 15.84 1.82
CA GLY A 47 -3.01 16.02 2.75
C GLY A 47 -2.71 15.37 4.09
N SER A 48 -2.87 16.15 5.16
CA SER A 48 -2.41 15.82 6.51
C SER A 48 -3.00 14.51 7.04
N SER A 49 -4.25 14.24 6.72
CA SER A 49 -5.02 13.10 7.22
C SER A 49 -4.62 11.75 6.59
N LEU A 50 -4.36 11.74 5.29
CA LEU A 50 -3.95 10.54 4.56
C LEU A 50 -2.51 10.16 4.80
N TYR A 51 -1.63 11.15 4.76
CA TYR A 51 -0.22 10.96 5.04
C TYR A 51 -0.06 10.26 6.39
N THR A 52 -0.73 10.81 7.40
CA THR A 52 -0.75 10.27 8.75
C THR A 52 -1.31 8.84 8.80
N SER A 53 -2.42 8.57 8.09
CA SER A 53 -3.03 7.23 8.07
C SER A 53 -2.11 6.18 7.44
N GLY A 54 -1.47 6.51 6.31
CA GLY A 54 -0.54 5.60 5.65
C GLY A 54 0.70 5.31 6.50
N VAL A 55 1.23 6.34 7.16
CA VAL A 55 2.39 6.20 8.06
C VAL A 55 2.05 5.35 9.28
N TYR A 56 0.87 5.48 9.88
CA TYR A 56 0.45 4.61 10.99
C TYR A 56 0.29 3.14 10.56
N ILE A 57 -0.23 2.86 9.37
CA ILE A 57 -0.29 1.49 8.83
C ILE A 57 1.12 0.91 8.70
N LEU A 58 2.07 1.70 8.21
CA LEU A 58 3.46 1.29 8.04
C LEU A 58 4.12 0.95 9.38
N ILE A 59 3.93 1.79 10.41
CA ILE A 59 4.41 1.51 11.78
C ILE A 59 3.76 0.24 12.35
N PHE A 60 2.45 0.09 12.19
CA PHE A 60 1.71 -1.07 12.68
C PHE A 60 2.20 -2.38 12.05
N LEU A 61 2.45 -2.39 10.73
CA LEU A 61 3.03 -3.54 10.04
C LEU A 61 4.44 -3.86 10.55
N GLY A 62 5.27 -2.84 10.79
CA GLY A 62 6.59 -3.02 11.38
C GLY A 62 6.54 -3.66 12.77
N LEU A 63 5.58 -3.25 13.62
CA LEU A 63 5.36 -3.84 14.94
C LEU A 63 4.93 -5.31 14.88
N ILE A 64 4.07 -5.67 13.92
CA ILE A 64 3.71 -7.07 13.67
C ILE A 64 4.94 -7.89 13.30
N ILE A 65 5.76 -7.40 12.37
CA ILE A 65 6.99 -8.09 11.93
C ILE A 65 7.94 -8.29 13.12
N MET A 66 8.16 -7.26 13.93
CA MET A 66 9.00 -7.36 15.14
C MET A 66 8.44 -8.38 16.14
N THR A 67 7.13 -8.38 16.37
CA THR A 67 6.49 -9.30 17.32
C THR A 67 6.65 -10.76 16.87
N ILE A 68 6.43 -11.03 15.58
CA ILE A 68 6.62 -12.36 15.00
C ILE A 68 8.10 -12.79 15.12
N ALA A 69 9.03 -11.88 14.83
CA ALA A 69 10.47 -12.14 14.97
C ALA A 69 10.89 -12.45 16.42
N LEU A 70 10.35 -11.70 17.40
CA LEU A 70 10.57 -11.95 18.82
C LEU A 70 10.03 -13.32 19.24
N CYS A 71 8.82 -13.68 18.82
CA CYS A 71 8.27 -15.02 19.06
C CYS A 71 9.17 -16.11 18.48
N GLY A 72 9.74 -15.90 17.29
CA GLY A 72 10.69 -16.82 16.67
C GLY A 72 12.00 -16.96 17.46
N TYR A 73 12.54 -15.85 17.96
CA TYR A 73 13.72 -15.84 18.83
C TYR A 73 13.47 -16.61 20.13
N ILE A 74 12.35 -16.34 20.81
CA ILE A 74 11.97 -17.00 22.06
C ILE A 74 11.70 -18.49 21.84
N ALA A 75 11.07 -18.87 20.72
CA ALA A 75 10.82 -20.27 20.37
C ALA A 75 12.12 -21.05 20.13
N ALA A 76 13.13 -20.41 19.52
CA ALA A 76 14.44 -21.00 19.28
C ALA A 76 15.29 -21.13 20.57
N ASP A 77 15.19 -20.17 21.50
CA ASP A 77 15.91 -20.19 22.78
C ASP A 77 15.32 -21.18 23.80
N LYS A 78 14.01 -21.10 24.03
CA LYS A 78 13.36 -21.81 25.15
C LYS A 78 13.11 -23.29 24.89
N GLU A 79 13.22 -23.76 23.65
CA GLU A 79 12.86 -25.12 23.20
C GLU A 79 11.51 -25.64 23.76
N ASN A 80 10.60 -24.74 24.16
CA ASN A 80 9.31 -25.09 24.73
C ASN A 80 8.34 -25.46 23.61
N ILE A 81 7.78 -26.66 23.69
CA ILE A 81 6.85 -27.21 22.69
C ILE A 81 5.69 -26.24 22.42
N CYS A 82 5.11 -25.62 23.45
CA CYS A 82 3.98 -24.70 23.25
C CYS A 82 4.41 -23.46 22.47
N LEU A 83 5.56 -22.86 22.79
CA LEU A 83 6.08 -21.69 22.09
C LEU A 83 6.42 -21.99 20.62
N ILE A 84 7.04 -23.14 20.35
CA ILE A 84 7.34 -23.59 18.99
C ILE A 84 6.05 -23.82 18.19
N VAL A 85 5.03 -24.43 18.79
CA VAL A 85 3.74 -24.68 18.12
C VAL A 85 3.03 -23.37 17.80
N SER A 86 2.99 -22.41 18.74
CA SER A 86 2.41 -21.09 18.49
C SER A 86 3.13 -20.35 17.35
N TYR A 87 4.46 -20.42 17.32
CA TYR A 87 5.25 -19.82 16.25
C TYR A 87 4.98 -20.48 14.88
N ILE A 88 4.93 -21.82 14.82
CA ILE A 88 4.55 -22.55 13.60
C ILE A 88 3.16 -22.13 13.12
N PHE A 89 2.19 -22.01 14.02
CA PHE A 89 0.83 -21.59 13.66
C PHE A 89 0.82 -20.18 13.03
N ILE A 90 1.54 -19.23 13.63
CA ILE A 90 1.68 -17.87 13.08
C ILE A 90 2.33 -17.90 11.70
N LEU A 91 3.42 -18.64 11.52
CA LEU A 91 4.09 -18.77 10.21
C LEU A 91 3.20 -19.41 9.15
N CYS A 92 2.41 -20.42 9.51
CA CYS A 92 1.43 -21.03 8.60
C CYS A 92 0.37 -20.01 8.16
N LEU A 93 -0.15 -19.19 9.08
CA LEU A 93 -1.11 -18.14 8.77
C LEU A 93 -0.51 -17.10 7.81
N VAL A 94 0.71 -16.63 8.08
CA VAL A 94 1.41 -15.69 7.20
C VAL A 94 1.69 -16.31 5.82
N ALA A 95 2.16 -17.55 5.76
CA ALA A 95 2.41 -18.24 4.49
C ALA A 95 1.12 -18.41 3.67
N LEU A 96 0.01 -18.72 4.32
CA LEU A 96 -1.30 -18.83 3.68
C LEU A 96 -1.76 -17.47 3.10
N LEU A 97 -1.62 -16.39 3.88
CA LEU A 97 -1.96 -15.04 3.42
C LEU A 97 -1.11 -14.61 2.22
N LEU A 98 0.20 -14.87 2.27
CA LEU A 98 1.12 -14.59 1.15
C LEU A 98 0.76 -15.40 -0.10
N LEU A 99 0.39 -16.68 0.07
CA LEU A 99 -0.02 -17.54 -1.04
C LEU A 99 -1.34 -17.08 -1.65
N ILE A 100 -2.35 -16.75 -0.83
CA ILE A 100 -3.64 -16.22 -1.30
C ILE A 100 -3.43 -14.91 -2.05
N ALA A 101 -2.63 -13.98 -1.49
CA ALA A 101 -2.32 -12.72 -2.14
C ALA A 101 -1.59 -12.93 -3.48
N GLY A 102 -0.60 -13.82 -3.51
CA GLY A 102 0.13 -14.17 -4.73
C GLY A 102 -0.79 -14.75 -5.82
N ILE A 103 -1.67 -15.70 -5.46
CA ILE A 103 -2.63 -16.30 -6.39
C ILE A 103 -3.63 -15.25 -6.88
N MET A 104 -4.17 -14.40 -5.99
CA MET A 104 -5.10 -13.34 -6.37
C MET A 104 -4.48 -12.41 -7.42
N VAL A 105 -3.25 -11.97 -7.20
CA VAL A 105 -2.50 -11.12 -8.12
C VAL A 105 -2.13 -11.84 -9.42
N LEU A 106 -2.06 -13.16 -9.47
CA LEU A 106 -1.75 -13.90 -10.71
C LEU A 106 -3.01 -14.27 -11.50
N SER A 107 -4.04 -14.77 -10.83
CA SER A 107 -5.25 -15.32 -11.46
C SER A 107 -6.29 -14.26 -11.82
N PHE A 108 -6.35 -13.15 -11.07
CA PHE A 108 -7.42 -12.17 -11.21
C PHE A 108 -6.91 -10.78 -11.57
N ARG A 109 -5.80 -10.67 -12.32
CA ARG A 109 -5.20 -9.37 -12.69
C ARG A 109 -6.21 -8.41 -13.29
N ASP A 110 -6.96 -8.89 -14.29
CA ASP A 110 -7.93 -8.06 -15.01
C ASP A 110 -9.16 -7.75 -14.15
N SER A 111 -9.67 -8.73 -13.39
CA SER A 111 -10.82 -8.53 -12.50
C SER A 111 -10.50 -7.61 -11.31
N LEU A 112 -9.29 -7.69 -10.76
CA LEU A 112 -8.79 -6.78 -9.73
C LEU A 112 -8.64 -5.37 -10.29
N GLY A 113 -8.12 -5.25 -11.52
CA GLY A 113 -8.06 -3.99 -12.25
C GLY A 113 -9.43 -3.34 -12.40
N GLU A 114 -10.41 -4.07 -12.92
CA GLU A 114 -11.78 -3.55 -13.11
C GLU A 114 -12.49 -3.24 -11.78
N SER A 115 -12.21 -4.01 -10.73
CA SER A 115 -12.76 -3.72 -9.40
C SER A 115 -12.15 -2.45 -8.82
N ALA A 116 -10.83 -2.29 -8.92
CA ALA A 116 -10.13 -1.07 -8.51
C ALA A 116 -10.62 0.15 -9.29
N ARG A 117 -10.77 0.02 -10.62
CA ARG A 117 -11.33 1.06 -11.49
C ARG A 117 -12.73 1.48 -11.05
N ARG A 118 -13.61 0.52 -10.74
CA ARG A 118 -14.97 0.82 -10.22
C ARG A 118 -14.95 1.55 -8.90
N VAL A 119 -14.09 1.14 -7.95
CA VAL A 119 -13.90 1.84 -6.67
C VAL A 119 -13.36 3.25 -6.90
N MET A 120 -12.44 3.44 -7.85
CA MET A 120 -11.95 4.77 -8.22
C MET A 120 -13.08 5.65 -8.78
N ILE A 121 -13.93 5.12 -9.66
CA ILE A 121 -15.09 5.89 -10.20
C ILE A 121 -16.04 6.30 -9.08
N ASP A 122 -16.42 5.35 -8.22
CA ASP A 122 -17.35 5.59 -7.11
C ASP A 122 -16.78 6.62 -6.12
N THR A 123 -15.53 6.46 -5.69
CA THR A 123 -14.90 7.38 -4.75
C THR A 123 -14.71 8.78 -5.34
N LEU A 124 -14.36 8.90 -6.62
CA LEU A 124 -14.23 10.19 -7.27
C LEU A 124 -15.59 10.88 -7.45
N ARG A 125 -16.63 10.13 -7.82
CA ARG A 125 -17.95 10.73 -8.07
C ARG A 125 -18.70 11.09 -6.79
N ASN A 126 -18.68 10.19 -5.80
CA ASN A 126 -19.55 10.28 -4.63
C ASN A 126 -18.86 10.83 -3.37
N ASN A 127 -17.53 10.77 -3.30
CA ASN A 127 -16.80 11.06 -2.06
C ASN A 127 -15.74 12.18 -2.19
N TYR A 128 -15.24 12.44 -3.40
CA TYR A 128 -14.37 13.59 -3.67
C TYR A 128 -15.11 14.91 -3.42
N GLY A 129 -14.50 15.84 -2.69
CA GLY A 129 -15.14 17.07 -2.21
C GLY A 129 -16.07 16.89 -1.00
N ARG A 130 -16.40 15.64 -0.62
CA ARG A 130 -17.25 15.34 0.56
C ARG A 130 -16.43 15.05 1.80
N HIS A 131 -15.42 14.19 1.64
CA HIS A 131 -14.54 13.77 2.72
C HIS A 131 -13.14 14.33 2.46
N GLY A 132 -12.61 15.11 3.40
CA GLY A 132 -11.28 15.73 3.27
C GLY A 132 -10.20 14.71 2.96
N ILE A 133 -10.18 13.59 3.70
CA ILE A 133 -9.26 12.46 3.49
C ILE A 133 -9.34 11.93 2.05
N ILE A 134 -10.53 11.75 1.48
CA ILE A 134 -10.67 11.23 0.11
C ILE A 134 -10.28 12.30 -0.92
N THR A 135 -10.57 13.56 -0.63
CA THR A 135 -10.23 14.70 -1.48
C THR A 135 -8.72 14.87 -1.60
N ASP A 136 -8.02 14.81 -0.48
CA ASP A 136 -6.56 14.83 -0.41
C ASP A 136 -5.93 13.69 -1.23
N ALA A 137 -6.53 12.49 -1.18
CA ALA A 137 -6.00 11.30 -1.87
C ALA A 137 -6.05 11.51 -3.38
N TRP A 138 -7.20 11.98 -3.85
CA TRP A 138 -7.39 12.28 -5.25
C TRP A 138 -6.50 13.42 -5.72
N ASN A 139 -6.35 14.48 -4.93
CA ASN A 139 -5.46 15.60 -5.25
C ASN A 139 -4.01 15.14 -5.37
N LEU A 140 -3.56 14.30 -4.43
CA LEU A 140 -2.23 13.71 -4.46
C LEU A 140 -2.04 12.80 -5.67
N VAL A 141 -2.97 11.87 -5.92
CA VAL A 141 -2.88 10.92 -7.03
C VAL A 141 -2.82 11.68 -8.37
N GLN A 142 -3.72 12.65 -8.58
CA GLN A 142 -3.77 13.46 -9.79
C GLN A 142 -2.49 14.27 -10.00
N SER A 143 -1.99 14.91 -8.94
CA SER A 143 -0.77 15.72 -9.02
C SER A 143 0.51 14.89 -9.17
N ARG A 144 0.64 13.75 -8.48
CA ARG A 144 1.83 12.88 -8.51
C ARG A 144 1.92 12.02 -9.75
N LEU A 145 0.79 11.53 -10.24
CA LEU A 145 0.74 10.68 -11.44
C LEU A 145 0.42 11.47 -12.71
N HIS A 146 0.31 12.80 -12.61
CA HIS A 146 0.02 13.69 -13.73
C HIS A 146 -1.17 13.20 -14.55
N CYS A 147 -2.29 12.98 -13.85
CA CYS A 147 -3.50 12.38 -14.40
C CYS A 147 -4.74 13.19 -13.99
N CYS A 148 -5.84 13.01 -14.73
CA CYS A 148 -7.13 13.61 -14.40
C CYS A 148 -8.27 12.63 -14.68
N GLY A 149 -9.22 12.53 -13.74
CA GLY A 149 -10.27 11.52 -13.80
C GLY A 149 -9.73 10.09 -13.62
N VAL A 150 -10.63 9.10 -13.76
CA VAL A 150 -10.24 7.69 -13.64
C VAL A 150 -9.66 7.17 -14.94
N ASP A 151 -10.36 7.43 -16.04
CA ASP A 151 -10.02 6.98 -17.39
C ASP A 151 -9.33 8.07 -18.19
N ASN A 152 -8.64 7.66 -19.25
CA ASN A 152 -8.09 8.60 -20.22
C ASN A 152 -9.21 9.46 -20.80
N ASN A 153 -9.03 10.79 -20.78
CA ASN A 153 -10.06 11.76 -21.16
C ASN A 153 -11.37 11.62 -20.34
N GLY A 154 -11.34 10.94 -19.20
CA GLY A 154 -12.49 10.61 -18.36
C GLY A 154 -12.92 11.72 -17.40
N TRP A 155 -12.57 12.97 -17.69
CA TRP A 155 -12.90 14.13 -16.84
C TRP A 155 -14.42 14.35 -16.69
N GLY A 156 -15.24 13.81 -17.59
CA GLY A 156 -16.70 13.83 -17.44
C GLY A 156 -17.22 13.19 -16.13
N VAL A 157 -16.38 12.41 -15.43
CA VAL A 157 -16.68 11.87 -14.09
C VAL A 157 -17.01 12.94 -13.05
N TYR A 158 -16.47 14.17 -13.20
CA TYR A 158 -16.76 15.28 -12.29
C TYR A 158 -18.16 15.85 -12.50
N ASN A 159 -18.74 15.77 -13.70
CA ASN A 159 -20.07 16.32 -13.95
C ASN A 159 -21.15 15.60 -13.12
N GLY A 160 -21.86 16.36 -12.29
CA GLY A 160 -22.83 15.86 -11.32
C GLY A 160 -22.21 15.04 -10.19
N SER A 161 -20.89 15.15 -9.98
CA SER A 161 -20.23 14.63 -8.78
C SER A 161 -20.51 15.53 -7.58
N TRP A 162 -20.22 15.03 -6.38
CA TRP A 162 -20.34 15.83 -5.17
C TRP A 162 -19.45 17.09 -5.18
N TRP A 163 -18.22 16.96 -5.70
CA TRP A 163 -17.31 18.08 -5.86
C TRP A 163 -17.86 19.15 -6.80
N ASP A 164 -18.43 18.74 -7.93
CA ASP A 164 -19.04 19.65 -8.91
C ASP A 164 -20.23 20.42 -8.31
N MET A 165 -21.13 19.70 -7.62
CA MET A 165 -22.27 20.32 -6.95
C MET A 165 -21.87 21.40 -5.95
N ILE A 166 -20.83 21.16 -5.14
CA ILE A 166 -20.36 22.12 -4.14
C ILE A 166 -19.56 23.26 -4.78
N THR A 167 -18.68 22.94 -5.72
CA THR A 167 -17.76 23.92 -6.32
C THR A 167 -18.51 24.89 -7.22
N ASN A 168 -19.55 24.41 -7.90
CA ASN A 168 -20.40 25.18 -8.80
C ASN A 168 -21.77 25.51 -8.16
N LEU A 169 -21.85 25.62 -6.83
CA LEU A 169 -23.11 25.78 -6.09
C LEU A 169 -23.97 26.95 -6.60
N ASP A 170 -23.34 28.08 -6.95
CA ASP A 170 -24.01 29.29 -7.47
C ASP A 170 -24.81 29.03 -8.77
N LEU A 171 -24.46 27.97 -9.52
CA LEU A 171 -25.17 27.56 -10.73
C LEU A 171 -26.38 26.66 -10.41
N TYR A 172 -26.28 25.88 -9.33
CA TYR A 172 -27.34 25.00 -8.85
C TYR A 172 -28.40 25.75 -8.03
N GLU A 173 -28.04 26.87 -7.39
CA GLU A 173 -28.98 27.66 -6.59
C GLU A 173 -29.99 28.41 -7.48
N THR A 174 -31.25 27.97 -7.46
CA THR A 174 -32.37 28.66 -8.10
C THR A 174 -32.69 29.94 -7.35
N ASN A 175 -32.08 31.07 -7.77
CA ASN A 175 -32.70 32.42 -7.76
C ASN A 175 -31.82 33.55 -8.35
N THR A 176 -30.53 33.31 -8.66
CA THR A 176 -29.69 34.26 -9.42
C THR A 176 -28.74 33.50 -10.37
N LYS A 177 -29.29 32.78 -11.35
CA LYS A 177 -28.51 31.81 -12.13
C LYS A 177 -27.67 32.45 -13.23
N LEU A 178 -26.37 32.20 -13.18
CA LEU A 178 -25.52 32.15 -14.38
C LEU A 178 -26.00 30.98 -15.27
N PRO A 179 -26.05 31.11 -16.60
CA PRO A 179 -26.41 30.00 -17.49
C PRO A 179 -25.35 28.87 -17.40
N GLU A 180 -25.71 27.62 -17.67
CA GLU A 180 -24.74 26.49 -17.71
C GLU A 180 -23.59 26.71 -18.73
N SER A 181 -23.79 27.61 -19.71
CA SER A 181 -22.78 28.09 -20.65
C SER A 181 -21.86 29.19 -20.10
N SER A 182 -21.95 29.48 -18.80
CA SER A 182 -21.18 30.51 -18.12
C SER A 182 -19.69 30.16 -18.09
N LEU A 183 -18.86 31.17 -18.37
CA LEU A 183 -17.40 31.07 -18.26
C LEU A 183 -16.90 30.81 -16.83
N PHE A 184 -17.80 30.79 -15.85
CA PHE A 184 -17.53 30.55 -14.43
C PHE A 184 -17.76 29.09 -14.00
N TYR A 185 -18.27 28.21 -14.88
CA TYR A 185 -18.38 26.78 -14.58
C TYR A 185 -16.98 26.13 -14.52
N LEU A 186 -16.66 25.49 -13.39
CA LEU A 186 -15.39 24.79 -13.19
C LEU A 186 -15.54 23.31 -13.56
N PHE A 187 -14.88 22.88 -14.64
CA PHE A 187 -14.98 21.51 -15.17
C PHE A 187 -14.19 20.47 -14.36
N VAL A 188 -13.07 20.89 -13.76
CA VAL A 188 -12.11 19.99 -13.08
C VAL A 188 -11.43 20.67 -11.89
N PRO A 189 -10.95 19.91 -10.90
CA PRO A 189 -10.19 20.46 -9.77
C PRO A 189 -8.78 20.92 -10.18
N HIS A 190 -8.16 21.79 -9.38
CA HIS A 190 -6.80 22.30 -9.61
C HIS A 190 -5.74 21.20 -9.71
N SER A 191 -5.93 20.07 -9.02
CA SER A 191 -5.03 18.91 -9.07
C SER A 191 -4.96 18.24 -10.44
N CYS A 192 -5.95 18.45 -11.32
CA CYS A 192 -5.92 18.03 -12.72
C CYS A 192 -5.10 18.96 -13.63
N CYS A 193 -4.73 20.15 -13.15
CA CYS A 193 -4.08 21.15 -13.98
C CYS A 193 -2.58 20.89 -14.13
N ALA A 194 -2.10 21.03 -15.36
CA ALA A 194 -0.70 20.84 -15.69
C ALA A 194 0.16 21.93 -15.07
N LYS A 195 1.20 21.52 -14.33
CA LYS A 195 2.22 22.42 -13.80
C LYS A 195 3.31 22.72 -14.85
N LYS A 196 3.97 23.87 -14.73
CA LYS A 196 5.12 24.23 -15.57
C LYS A 196 6.30 23.32 -15.22
N LEU A 197 7.06 22.92 -16.24
CA LEU A 197 8.32 22.19 -16.04
C LEU A 197 9.44 23.19 -15.83
N ASP A 198 10.33 22.90 -14.89
CA ASP A 198 11.59 23.60 -14.73
C ASP A 198 12.47 23.33 -15.95
N GLY A 199 12.92 24.39 -16.62
CA GLY A 199 13.74 24.29 -17.82
C GLY A 199 15.14 23.72 -17.57
N LEU A 200 15.64 23.75 -16.34
CA LEU A 200 16.95 23.21 -15.97
C LEU A 200 16.89 21.72 -15.64
N THR A 201 15.85 21.31 -14.90
CA THR A 201 15.80 19.98 -14.30
C THR A 201 14.75 19.06 -14.95
N GLY A 202 13.82 19.63 -15.72
CA GLY A 202 12.70 18.90 -16.31
C GLY A 202 11.64 18.45 -15.30
N TRP A 203 11.74 18.85 -14.03
CA TRP A 203 10.77 18.50 -13.00
C TRP A 203 9.59 19.46 -12.97
N PRO A 204 8.38 19.01 -12.57
CA PRO A 204 7.24 19.88 -12.34
C PRO A 204 7.52 20.89 -11.22
N THR A 205 7.35 22.16 -11.51
CA THR A 205 7.32 23.26 -10.51
C THR A 205 5.99 23.29 -9.77
N ASP A 206 5.85 24.11 -8.73
CA ASP A 206 4.55 24.34 -8.07
C ASP A 206 3.65 25.35 -8.77
N VAL A 207 4.09 25.89 -9.91
CA VAL A 207 3.36 26.88 -10.67
C VAL A 207 2.54 26.20 -11.76
N TYR A 208 1.22 26.40 -11.73
CA TYR A 208 0.33 25.97 -12.80
C TYR A 208 0.65 26.67 -14.12
N ARG A 209 0.49 25.97 -15.24
CA ARG A 209 0.72 26.53 -16.57
C ARG A 209 -0.30 27.63 -16.88
N ASP A 210 -1.57 27.28 -16.82
CA ASP A 210 -2.70 28.19 -17.02
C ASP A 210 -3.95 27.60 -16.33
N THR A 211 -4.19 28.04 -15.10
CA THR A 211 -5.29 27.53 -14.28
C THR A 211 -6.66 27.84 -14.87
N LYS A 212 -6.82 29.02 -15.48
CA LYS A 212 -8.10 29.43 -16.07
C LYS A 212 -8.40 28.58 -17.30
N ARG A 213 -7.43 28.38 -18.18
CA ARG A 213 -7.57 27.47 -19.33
C ARG A 213 -7.74 26.01 -18.90
N CYS A 214 -7.16 25.59 -17.79
CA CYS A 214 -7.40 24.25 -17.26
C CYS A 214 -8.86 24.05 -16.85
N GLN A 215 -9.41 24.96 -16.05
CA GLN A 215 -10.69 24.74 -15.37
C GLN A 215 -11.92 25.27 -16.11
N THR A 216 -11.78 26.32 -16.91
CA THR A 216 -12.91 27.03 -17.54
C THR A 216 -12.76 27.12 -19.06
N TRP A 217 -12.12 26.14 -19.71
CA TRP A 217 -11.93 26.23 -21.15
C TRP A 217 -13.26 26.16 -21.90
N GLN A 218 -13.52 27.12 -22.79
CA GLN A 218 -14.78 27.23 -23.53
C GLN A 218 -15.15 26.01 -24.40
N TYR A 219 -14.16 25.19 -24.78
CA TYR A 219 -14.39 23.96 -25.55
C TYR A 219 -14.52 22.72 -24.65
N GLY A 220 -14.53 22.92 -23.33
CA GLY A 220 -14.32 21.87 -22.34
C GLY A 220 -12.92 21.26 -22.44
N PRO A 221 -12.54 20.35 -21.53
CA PRO A 221 -11.37 19.51 -21.74
C PRO A 221 -11.58 18.64 -22.99
N PRO A 222 -10.60 18.57 -23.91
CA PRO A 222 -10.89 18.12 -25.27
C PRO A 222 -11.24 16.63 -25.31
N ASN A 223 -12.41 16.36 -25.85
CA ASN A 223 -13.02 15.03 -25.92
C ASN A 223 -12.82 14.36 -27.29
N LYS A 224 -11.85 14.83 -28.09
CA LYS A 224 -11.66 14.36 -29.47
C LYS A 224 -10.19 14.27 -29.84
N ALA A 225 -9.86 13.26 -30.67
CA ALA A 225 -8.57 13.14 -31.35
C ALA A 225 -8.27 14.32 -32.31
N TYR A 226 -9.30 15.13 -32.62
CA TYR A 226 -9.22 16.30 -33.50
C TYR A 226 -9.94 17.49 -32.85
N GLY A 227 -9.28 18.65 -32.83
CA GLY A 227 -9.80 19.88 -32.25
C GLY A 227 -8.72 20.71 -31.56
N PRO A 228 -9.07 21.88 -31.00
CA PRO A 228 -8.14 22.65 -30.19
C PRO A 228 -7.71 21.82 -28.97
N HIS A 229 -6.40 21.75 -28.71
CA HIS A 229 -5.82 21.00 -27.59
C HIS A 229 -5.64 21.87 -26.33
N ASN A 230 -5.99 21.35 -25.14
CA ASN A 230 -5.76 22.01 -23.86
C ASN A 230 -4.41 21.57 -23.33
N ASP A 231 -3.37 22.39 -23.42
CA ASP A 231 -2.06 22.03 -22.84
C ASP A 231 -1.98 22.31 -21.32
N ALA A 232 -3.05 22.79 -20.71
CA ALA A 232 -3.11 23.13 -19.29
C ALA A 232 -3.75 22.03 -18.40
N ILE A 233 -4.12 20.86 -18.95
CA ILE A 233 -4.74 19.75 -18.22
C ILE A 233 -4.04 18.42 -18.51
N TYR A 234 -4.05 17.50 -17.54
CA TYR A 234 -3.63 16.11 -17.74
C TYR A 234 -4.71 15.28 -18.46
N TYR A 235 -4.31 14.56 -19.51
CA TYR A 235 -5.20 13.71 -20.32
C TYR A 235 -5.25 12.26 -19.86
N ALA A 236 -4.16 11.81 -19.23
CA ALA A 236 -4.05 10.45 -18.75
C ALA A 236 -5.04 10.22 -17.60
N GLY A 237 -5.71 9.08 -17.61
CA GLY A 237 -6.55 8.62 -16.52
C GLY A 237 -5.72 8.10 -15.37
N CYS A 238 -6.13 8.40 -14.14
CA CYS A 238 -5.36 7.99 -12.97
C CYS A 238 -5.29 6.47 -12.78
N PHE A 239 -6.25 5.70 -13.31
CA PHE A 239 -6.19 4.25 -13.28
C PHE A 239 -5.04 3.71 -14.15
N GLU A 240 -4.92 4.19 -15.40
CA GLU A 240 -3.85 3.78 -16.30
C GLU A 240 -2.48 4.31 -15.85
N SER A 241 -2.41 5.56 -15.37
CA SER A 241 -1.17 6.10 -14.81
C SER A 241 -0.70 5.31 -13.58
N LEU A 242 -1.63 4.93 -12.68
CA LEU A 242 -1.30 4.11 -11.51
C LEU A 242 -0.84 2.70 -11.92
N LYS A 243 -1.53 2.09 -12.88
CA LYS A 243 -1.15 0.78 -13.43
C LYS A 243 0.26 0.83 -14.05
N SER A 244 0.57 1.87 -14.81
CA SER A 244 1.90 2.10 -15.38
C SER A 244 2.96 2.29 -14.29
N TYR A 245 2.65 3.11 -13.28
CA TYR A 245 3.53 3.32 -12.13
C TYR A 245 3.86 2.00 -11.40
N ILE A 246 2.84 1.20 -11.10
CA ILE A 246 3.02 -0.11 -10.45
C ILE A 246 3.85 -1.04 -11.35
N ASN A 247 3.57 -1.08 -12.65
CA ASN A 247 4.31 -1.92 -13.59
C ASN A 247 5.81 -1.57 -13.65
N ASN A 248 6.17 -0.29 -13.52
CA ASN A 248 7.57 0.13 -13.49
C ASN A 248 8.32 -0.47 -12.28
N TYR A 249 7.66 -0.61 -11.13
CA TYR A 249 8.24 -1.18 -9.91
C TYR A 249 7.87 -2.65 -9.66
N ALA A 250 7.07 -3.26 -10.54
CA ALA A 250 6.52 -4.59 -10.33
C ALA A 250 7.59 -5.67 -10.16
N LYS A 251 8.73 -5.56 -10.86
CA LYS A 251 9.86 -6.49 -10.73
C LYS A 251 10.48 -6.43 -9.32
N ALA A 252 10.70 -5.23 -8.79
CA ALA A 252 11.26 -5.05 -7.46
C ALA A 252 10.29 -5.52 -6.38
N MET A 253 9.01 -5.14 -6.48
CA MET A 253 7.95 -5.59 -5.56
C MET A 253 7.80 -7.12 -5.57
N GLY A 254 7.82 -7.73 -6.76
CA GLY A 254 7.76 -9.18 -6.92
C GLY A 254 8.96 -9.89 -6.30
N ALA A 255 10.17 -9.35 -6.47
CA ALA A 255 11.37 -9.90 -5.85
C ALA A 255 11.30 -9.85 -4.32
N LEU A 256 10.88 -8.72 -3.75
CA LEU A 256 10.71 -8.57 -2.30
C LEU A 256 9.66 -9.54 -1.75
N ALA A 257 8.53 -9.71 -2.43
CA ALA A 257 7.49 -10.66 -2.03
C ALA A 257 7.99 -12.11 -2.08
N LEU A 258 8.75 -12.48 -3.11
CA LEU A 258 9.36 -13.81 -3.22
C LEU A 258 10.39 -14.05 -2.11
N CYS A 259 11.25 -13.07 -1.82
CA CYS A 259 12.21 -13.13 -0.72
C CYS A 259 11.49 -13.33 0.62
N ALA A 260 10.44 -12.57 0.89
CA ALA A 260 9.63 -12.72 2.11
C ALA A 260 9.01 -14.13 2.20
N PHE A 261 8.47 -14.65 1.09
CA PHE A 261 7.93 -16.00 1.05
C PHE A 261 8.99 -17.07 1.35
N ILE A 262 10.19 -16.96 0.76
CA ILE A 262 11.31 -17.89 1.03
C ILE A 262 11.74 -17.81 2.51
N VAL A 263 11.81 -16.62 3.10
CA VAL A 263 12.13 -16.44 4.52
C VAL A 263 11.08 -17.11 5.41
N VAL A 264 9.79 -16.93 5.12
CA VAL A 264 8.71 -17.56 5.89
C VAL A 264 8.75 -19.08 5.77
N VAL A 265 8.93 -19.62 4.56
CA VAL A 265 8.98 -21.07 4.32
C VAL A 265 10.22 -21.70 4.98
N SER A 266 11.39 -21.06 4.87
CA SER A 266 12.61 -21.54 5.51
C SER A 266 12.52 -21.52 7.05
N ALA A 267 11.94 -20.46 7.63
CA ALA A 267 11.67 -20.39 9.06
C ALA A 267 10.68 -21.48 9.50
N LEU A 268 9.63 -21.75 8.70
CA LEU A 268 8.65 -22.80 8.99
C LEU A 268 9.30 -24.20 8.98
N ILE A 269 10.13 -24.49 7.98
CA ILE A 269 10.87 -25.76 7.88
C ILE A 269 11.75 -25.93 9.13
N CYS A 270 12.53 -24.91 9.49
CA CYS A 270 13.39 -24.95 10.67
C CYS A 270 12.58 -25.15 11.96
N ALA A 271 11.45 -24.45 12.11
CA ALA A 271 10.59 -24.56 13.29
C ALA A 271 9.98 -25.97 13.42
N VAL A 272 9.58 -26.59 12.31
CA VAL A 272 9.08 -27.98 12.30
C VAL A 272 10.17 -28.98 12.71
N PHE A 273 11.42 -28.78 12.26
CA PHE A 273 12.54 -29.62 12.70
C PHE A 273 12.80 -29.46 14.20
N LEU A 274 12.82 -28.23 14.72
CA LEU A 274 12.96 -27.97 16.16
C LEU A 274 11.82 -28.59 16.97
N PHE A 275 10.58 -28.50 16.49
CA PHE A 275 9.43 -29.15 17.12
C PHE A 275 9.61 -30.67 17.22
N ARG A 276 10.05 -31.32 16.14
CA ARG A 276 10.31 -32.78 16.12
C ARG A 276 11.39 -33.15 17.13
N GLU A 277 12.43 -32.34 17.25
CA GLU A 277 13.50 -32.56 18.21
C GLU A 277 13.05 -32.36 19.66
N ALA A 278 12.37 -31.25 19.96
CA ALA A 278 11.82 -30.97 21.29
C ALA A 278 10.87 -32.09 21.75
N LYS A 279 9.99 -32.57 20.85
CA LYS A 279 9.10 -33.70 21.12
C LYS A 279 9.87 -35.01 21.36
N PHE A 280 10.97 -35.24 20.64
CA PHE A 280 11.83 -36.42 20.87
C PHE A 280 12.54 -36.34 22.23
N LYS A 281 13.08 -35.18 22.61
CA LYS A 281 13.71 -34.96 23.94
C LYS A 281 12.68 -35.19 25.06
N ALA A 282 11.47 -34.65 24.92
CA ALA A 282 10.39 -34.84 25.89
C ALA A 282 10.01 -36.33 26.07
N ARG A 283 9.77 -37.06 24.97
CA ARG A 283 9.49 -38.51 25.01
C ARG A 283 10.63 -39.32 25.62
N ARG A 284 11.88 -38.94 25.38
CA ARG A 284 13.04 -39.62 25.98
C ARG A 284 13.09 -39.38 27.49
N LYS A 285 12.81 -38.15 27.95
CA LYS A 285 12.74 -37.81 29.38
C LYS A 285 11.66 -38.61 30.08
N GLU A 286 10.47 -38.69 29.50
CA GLU A 286 9.34 -39.48 30.02
C GLU A 286 9.68 -40.98 30.14
N ARG A 287 10.32 -41.57 29.12
CA ARG A 287 10.79 -42.97 29.19
C ARG A 287 11.85 -43.20 30.27
N MET A 288 12.71 -42.23 30.54
CA MET A 288 13.72 -42.34 31.62
C MET A 288 13.06 -42.26 33.00
N ILE A 289 12.07 -41.39 33.18
CA ILE A 289 11.28 -41.29 34.41
C ILE A 289 10.53 -42.61 34.67
N ASN A 290 9.84 -43.16 33.66
CA ASN A 290 9.11 -44.42 33.80
C ASN A 290 10.02 -45.63 34.05
N ARG A 291 11.28 -45.61 33.61
CA ARG A 291 12.27 -46.66 33.93
C ARG A 291 12.92 -46.49 35.30
N GLY A 292 12.99 -45.26 35.81
CA GLY A 292 13.56 -44.95 37.13
C GLY A 292 12.56 -45.05 38.29
N ASN A 293 11.28 -45.25 37.99
CA ASN A 293 10.23 -45.48 38.99
C ASN A 293 9.77 -46.94 38.91
N PRO A 294 10.50 -47.90 39.52
CA PRO A 294 9.95 -49.23 39.74
C PRO A 294 8.78 -49.05 40.69
N THR A 295 7.57 -49.33 40.23
CA THR A 295 6.40 -49.50 41.10
C THR A 295 6.78 -50.37 42.30
N LEU A 296 6.75 -49.78 43.48
CA LEU A 296 6.76 -50.41 44.80
C LEU A 296 5.51 -49.88 45.53
#